data_AF-A0A1D8K5Z8-F1
#
_entry.id   AF-A0A1D8K5Z8-F1
#
_cell.length_a   1.000
_cell.length_b   1.000
_cell.length_c   1.000
_cell.angle_alpha   90.00
_cell.angle_beta   90.00
_cell.angle_gamma   90.00
#
_symmetry.space_group_name_H-M   'P 1'
#
loop_
_entity.id
_entity.type
_entity.pdbx_description
1 polymer ?
#
loop_
_entity_poly.entity_id
_entity_poly.type
_entity_poly.pdbx_seq_one_letter_code
_entity_poly.pdbx_strand_id
1 'polypeptide(L)'
;MDLWRECRGAEHLCALQVSVYRLVETQTRAATLDLVDSLDEQALLEELLETSKPPLPSSAAHLPYLLQSPFRYPPLHHGSRFGSREQGGLFYASLQIATAMAETAFYRFVFIAGMTAAPTEGIGMDFSSFRVGVRAQRAACLDRPPFAAFEATISSPTDYAVPQSLGEAMRHDGVEAARYVSARDVRRGRNLVIFEPRFFTGPPRDLRTWHCTATAERVVFVAAHDVEGYQFERSTFLVDDVLPAPAG
;
A
#
# COMPACT_ATOMS: atom_id res chain seq x y z
N MET A 1 2.05 24.98 0.20
CA MET A 1 1.50 25.23 -1.14
C MET A 1 0.24 24.41 -1.26
N ASP A 2 -0.90 25.03 -1.60
CA ASP A 2 -2.17 24.32 -1.77
C ASP A 2 -2.34 23.93 -3.25
N LEU A 3 -1.71 22.79 -3.60
CA LEU A 3 -1.68 22.27 -4.97
C LEU A 3 -3.08 21.95 -5.50
N TRP A 4 -4.00 21.51 -4.62
CA TRP A 4 -5.36 21.17 -4.99
C TRP A 4 -6.11 22.40 -5.50
N ARG A 5 -6.01 23.52 -4.78
CA ARG A 5 -6.61 24.79 -5.17
C ARG A 5 -5.95 25.39 -6.41
N GLU A 6 -4.62 25.34 -6.50
CA GLU A 6 -3.87 25.80 -7.68
C GLU A 6 -4.33 25.08 -8.96
N CYS A 7 -4.54 23.78 -8.87
CA CYS A 7 -5.05 22.96 -9.95
C CYS A 7 -6.57 23.04 -10.15
N ARG A 8 -7.31 23.82 -9.35
CA ARG A 8 -8.79 23.84 -9.34
C ARG A 8 -9.39 22.43 -9.29
N GLY A 9 -8.86 21.58 -8.41
CA GLY A 9 -9.08 20.13 -8.46
C GLY A 9 -10.54 19.67 -8.48
N ALA A 10 -11.44 20.37 -7.81
CA ALA A 10 -12.87 20.09 -7.81
C ALA A 10 -13.51 20.12 -9.22
N GLU A 11 -12.96 20.94 -10.14
CA GLU A 11 -13.43 21.05 -11.54
C GLU A 11 -12.98 19.85 -12.41
N HIS A 12 -12.02 19.06 -11.93
CA HIS A 12 -11.37 17.98 -12.69
C HIS A 12 -11.74 16.57 -12.21
N LEU A 13 -12.77 16.46 -11.36
CA LEU A 13 -13.26 15.16 -10.89
C LEU A 13 -13.96 14.39 -12.01
N CYS A 14 -13.73 13.09 -12.07
CA CYS A 14 -14.33 12.23 -13.08
C CYS A 14 -14.82 10.90 -12.50
N ALA A 15 -15.71 10.23 -13.24
CA ALA A 15 -16.02 8.85 -12.97
C ALA A 15 -14.81 7.96 -13.32
N LEU A 16 -14.52 6.99 -12.45
CA LEU A 16 -13.44 6.02 -12.61
C LEU A 16 -13.97 4.63 -12.28
N GLN A 17 -13.78 3.69 -13.19
CA GLN A 17 -14.05 2.27 -12.97
C GLN A 17 -12.82 1.47 -13.39
N VAL A 18 -12.16 0.84 -12.41
CA VAL A 18 -10.90 0.13 -12.62
C VAL A 18 -10.87 -1.14 -11.81
N SER A 19 -9.91 -2.00 -12.12
CA SER A 19 -9.53 -3.09 -11.24
C SER A 19 -8.10 -2.87 -10.77
N VAL A 20 -7.86 -3.08 -9.48
CA VAL A 20 -6.56 -2.83 -8.85
C VAL A 20 -6.05 -4.07 -8.15
N TYR A 21 -4.74 -4.19 -8.10
CA TYR A 21 -3.98 -5.19 -7.39
C TYR A 21 -3.50 -4.66 -6.06
N ARG A 22 -3.56 -5.52 -5.06
CA ARG A 22 -2.89 -5.27 -3.77
C ARG A 22 -2.14 -6.53 -3.37
N LEU A 23 -0.92 -6.31 -2.89
CA LEU A 23 -0.14 -7.33 -2.19
C LEU A 23 -0.33 -7.15 -0.69
N VAL A 24 -0.50 -8.27 0.00
CA VAL A 24 -0.49 -8.32 1.46
C VAL A 24 0.43 -9.45 1.88
N GLU A 25 1.16 -9.24 2.97
CA GLU A 25 1.87 -10.32 3.63
C GLU A 25 0.84 -11.35 4.12
N THR A 26 1.10 -12.62 3.84
CA THR A 26 0.26 -13.71 4.31
C THR A 26 0.49 -13.86 5.81
N GLN A 27 -0.57 -13.76 6.61
CA GLN A 27 -0.48 -14.13 8.02
C GLN A 27 -0.42 -15.65 8.11
N THR A 28 0.76 -16.18 8.40
CA THR A 28 0.91 -17.59 8.68
C THR A 28 0.64 -17.79 10.17
N ARG A 29 -0.49 -18.44 10.52
CA ARG A 29 -0.74 -18.95 11.87
C ARG A 29 0.38 -19.84 12.39
N ALA A 30 1.17 -20.44 11.49
CA ALA A 30 2.34 -21.22 11.88
C ALA A 30 3.48 -20.35 12.44
N ALA A 31 3.58 -19.06 12.13
CA ALA A 31 4.64 -18.20 12.66
C ALA A 31 4.49 -17.94 14.17
N THR A 32 3.27 -18.03 14.71
CA THR A 32 3.03 -17.97 16.16
C THR A 32 3.30 -19.29 16.86
N LEU A 33 3.42 -20.41 16.13
CA LEU A 33 3.85 -21.69 16.71
C LEU A 33 5.28 -21.63 17.23
N ASP A 34 6.14 -20.80 16.62
CA ASP A 34 7.52 -20.61 17.08
C ASP A 34 7.60 -19.84 18.41
N LEU A 35 6.49 -19.26 18.88
CA LEU A 35 6.39 -18.46 20.10
C LEU A 35 5.72 -19.20 21.27
N VAL A 36 5.27 -20.44 21.08
CA VAL A 36 4.44 -21.20 22.02
C VAL A 36 4.83 -22.68 22.04
N ASP A 37 4.63 -23.35 23.17
CA ASP A 37 5.08 -24.73 23.35
C ASP A 37 3.99 -25.76 22.99
N SER A 38 2.77 -25.30 22.72
CA SER A 38 1.63 -26.17 22.40
C SER A 38 0.60 -25.51 21.48
N LEU A 39 -0.24 -26.33 20.84
CA LEU A 39 -1.34 -25.86 19.99
C LEU A 39 -2.43 -25.11 20.78
N ASP A 40 -2.64 -25.45 22.05
CA ASP A 40 -3.62 -24.76 22.91
C ASP A 40 -3.13 -23.35 23.26
N GLU A 41 -1.83 -23.20 23.56
CA GLU A 41 -1.20 -21.89 23.75
C GLU A 41 -1.19 -21.08 22.46
N GLN A 42 -0.97 -21.72 21.31
CA GLN A 42 -1.08 -21.05 20.01
C GLN A 42 -2.50 -20.51 19.78
N ALA A 43 -3.53 -21.31 20.08
CA ALA A 43 -4.92 -20.87 19.94
C ALA A 43 -5.23 -19.68 20.87
N LEU A 44 -4.74 -19.71 22.11
CA LEU A 44 -4.88 -18.61 23.06
C LEU A 44 -4.12 -17.35 22.60
N LEU A 45 -2.89 -17.50 22.10
CA LEU A 45 -2.10 -16.39 21.57
C LEU A 45 -2.80 -15.74 20.36
N GLU A 46 -3.34 -16.54 19.45
CA GLU A 46 -4.13 -16.05 18.31
C GLU A 46 -5.41 -15.34 18.78
N GLU A 47 -6.09 -15.84 19.80
CA GLU A 47 -7.26 -15.16 20.40
C GLU A 47 -6.88 -13.82 21.03
N LEU A 48 -5.78 -13.77 21.79
CA LEU A 48 -5.25 -12.53 22.37
C LEU A 48 -4.85 -11.53 21.28
N LEU A 49 -4.20 -12.00 20.22
CA LEU A 49 -3.84 -11.17 19.08
C LEU A 49 -5.09 -10.61 18.39
N GLU A 50 -6.12 -11.41 18.15
CA GLU A 50 -7.37 -10.92 17.54
C GLU A 50 -8.12 -9.94 18.43
N THR A 51 -8.22 -10.21 19.74
CA THR A 51 -8.94 -9.35 20.70
C THR A 51 -8.21 -8.04 20.99
N SER A 52 -6.88 -7.99 20.84
CA SER A 52 -6.08 -6.76 20.99
C SER A 52 -6.20 -5.78 19.81
N LYS A 53 -6.70 -6.23 18.66
CA LYS A 53 -6.81 -5.38 17.47
C LYS A 53 -7.90 -4.31 17.66
N PRO A 54 -7.70 -3.07 17.17
CA PRO A 54 -8.71 -2.00 17.26
C PRO A 54 -10.08 -2.42 16.71
N PRO A 55 -11.19 -1.83 17.18
CA PRO A 55 -12.51 -2.12 16.64
C PRO A 55 -12.56 -1.75 15.15
N LEU A 56 -13.26 -2.57 14.36
CA LEU A 56 -13.50 -2.28 12.95
C LEU A 56 -14.50 -1.12 12.81
N PRO A 57 -14.25 -0.14 11.93
CA PRO A 57 -15.25 0.86 11.60
C PRO A 57 -16.51 0.20 11.02
N SER A 58 -17.68 0.70 11.40
CA SER A 58 -18.96 0.23 10.85
C SER A 58 -19.03 0.33 9.32
N SER A 59 -18.37 1.33 8.75
CA SER A 59 -18.23 1.54 7.30
C SER A 59 -17.47 0.42 6.58
N ALA A 60 -16.64 -0.35 7.29
CA ALA A 60 -15.84 -1.44 6.72
C ALA A 60 -16.33 -2.84 7.13
N ALA A 61 -17.16 -2.97 8.17
CA ALA A 61 -17.53 -4.25 8.78
C ALA A 61 -18.16 -5.28 7.82
N HIS A 62 -18.81 -4.81 6.75
CA HIS A 62 -19.45 -5.66 5.73
C HIS A 62 -18.49 -6.20 4.66
N LEU A 63 -17.25 -5.68 4.60
CA LEU A 63 -16.29 -6.07 3.57
C LEU A 63 -15.58 -7.39 3.91
N PRO A 64 -15.00 -8.10 2.94
CA PRO A 64 -14.06 -9.19 3.22
C PRO A 64 -12.81 -8.69 3.95
N TYR A 65 -12.23 -9.53 4.83
CA TYR A 65 -11.06 -9.19 5.68
C TYR A 65 -9.93 -8.44 4.95
N LEU A 66 -9.55 -8.89 3.75
CA LEU A 66 -8.49 -8.27 2.93
C LEU A 66 -8.76 -6.80 2.55
N LEU A 67 -10.02 -6.39 2.52
CA LEU A 67 -10.44 -5.02 2.22
C LEU A 67 -10.71 -4.19 3.48
N GLN A 68 -10.92 -4.85 4.63
CA GLN A 68 -11.17 -4.17 5.91
C GLN A 68 -9.90 -3.61 6.53
N SER A 69 -8.80 -4.36 6.49
CA SER A 69 -7.60 -4.08 7.29
C SER A 69 -7.02 -2.67 7.13
N PRO A 70 -7.01 -2.02 5.95
CA PRO A 70 -6.45 -0.67 5.81
C PRO A 70 -7.24 0.42 6.54
N PHE A 71 -8.50 0.13 6.85
CA PHE A 71 -9.39 1.06 7.54
C PHE A 71 -9.47 0.81 9.05
N ARG A 72 -8.89 -0.28 9.54
CA ARG A 72 -8.97 -0.71 10.94
C ARG A 72 -7.97 0.00 11.84
N TYR A 73 -6.75 0.21 11.35
CA TYR A 73 -5.63 0.66 12.17
C TYR A 73 -5.46 2.19 12.14
N PRO A 74 -4.95 2.79 13.23
CA PRO A 74 -4.63 4.21 13.24
C PRO A 74 -3.58 4.54 12.14
N PRO A 75 -3.53 5.81 11.70
CA PRO A 75 -2.51 6.25 10.75
C PRO A 75 -1.09 5.98 11.27
N LEU A 76 -0.16 5.75 10.34
CA LEU A 76 1.25 5.53 10.65
C LEU A 76 1.83 6.74 11.38
N HIS A 77 2.87 6.52 12.19
CA HIS A 77 3.52 7.58 12.98
C HIS A 77 3.95 8.79 12.14
N HIS A 78 4.31 8.59 10.88
CA HIS A 78 4.67 9.65 9.93
C HIS A 78 3.63 9.86 8.81
N GLY A 79 2.49 9.18 8.89
CA GLY A 79 1.49 9.16 7.83
C GLY A 79 1.90 8.30 6.62
N SER A 80 1.15 8.45 5.55
CA SER A 80 1.36 7.85 4.23
C SER A 80 1.45 8.96 3.17
N ARG A 81 1.54 8.62 1.88
CA ARG A 81 1.66 9.62 0.81
C ARG A 81 0.52 10.64 0.79
N PHE A 82 -0.72 10.18 0.92
CA PHE A 82 -1.93 11.02 0.89
C PHE A 82 -2.69 11.04 2.23
N GLY A 83 -2.05 10.63 3.34
CA GLY A 83 -2.67 10.63 4.66
C GLY A 83 -1.69 11.12 5.71
N SER A 84 -2.09 12.13 6.48
CA SER A 84 -1.29 12.65 7.60
C SER A 84 -1.41 11.74 8.83
N ARG A 85 -0.73 12.14 9.91
CA ARG A 85 -0.82 11.49 11.23
C ARG A 85 -2.21 11.57 11.87
N GLU A 86 -3.06 12.45 11.38
CA GLU A 86 -4.40 12.69 11.95
C GLU A 86 -5.51 11.95 11.18
N GLN A 87 -5.18 11.43 9.99
CA GLN A 87 -6.15 10.92 9.02
C GLN A 87 -5.78 9.50 8.58
N GLY A 88 -6.28 8.51 9.30
CA GLY A 88 -6.15 7.09 8.97
C GLY A 88 -7.16 6.60 7.93
N GLY A 89 -7.05 5.32 7.57
CA GLY A 89 -8.05 4.64 6.75
C GLY A 89 -7.92 4.92 5.25
N LEU A 90 -6.76 4.63 4.68
CA LEU A 90 -6.54 4.69 3.23
C LEU A 90 -6.22 3.31 2.68
N PHE A 91 -6.87 2.96 1.58
CA PHE A 91 -6.52 1.75 0.84
C PHE A 91 -5.65 2.11 -0.35
N TYR A 92 -4.40 1.65 -0.32
CA TYR A 92 -3.44 1.79 -1.42
C TYR A 92 -3.37 0.51 -2.24
N ALA A 93 -3.42 0.67 -3.56
CA ALA A 93 -3.31 -0.41 -4.52
C ALA A 93 -2.72 0.09 -5.85
N SER A 94 -2.44 -0.82 -6.77
CA SER A 94 -1.86 -0.49 -8.07
C SER A 94 -2.71 -1.03 -9.21
N LEU A 95 -2.72 -0.34 -10.35
CA LEU A 95 -3.44 -0.80 -11.54
C LEU A 95 -2.76 -2.00 -12.20
N GLN A 96 -1.46 -2.20 -11.94
CA GLN A 96 -0.67 -3.32 -12.43
C GLN A 96 -0.01 -4.08 -11.26
N ILE A 97 0.07 -5.40 -11.36
CA ILE A 97 0.71 -6.24 -10.34
C ILE A 97 2.20 -5.92 -10.19
N ALA A 98 2.92 -5.67 -11.29
CA ALA A 98 4.33 -5.28 -11.27
C ALA A 98 4.57 -4.00 -10.44
N THR A 99 3.65 -3.04 -10.50
CA THR A 99 3.71 -1.81 -9.70
C THR A 99 3.45 -2.09 -8.22
N ALA A 100 2.46 -2.94 -7.90
CA ALA A 100 2.22 -3.36 -6.51
C ALA A 100 3.42 -4.11 -5.91
N MET A 101 4.09 -4.92 -6.73
CA MET A 101 5.33 -5.61 -6.38
C MET A 101 6.47 -4.62 -6.13
N ALA A 102 6.66 -3.60 -6.97
CA ALA A 102 7.68 -2.57 -6.78
C ALA A 102 7.47 -1.77 -5.48
N GLU A 103 6.23 -1.37 -5.19
CA GLU A 103 5.87 -0.71 -3.92
C GLU A 103 6.18 -1.61 -2.72
N THR A 104 5.84 -2.91 -2.82
CA THR A 104 6.08 -3.87 -1.73
C THR A 104 7.59 -4.11 -1.55
N ALA A 105 8.35 -4.26 -2.63
CA ALA A 105 9.81 -4.40 -2.61
C ALA A 105 10.48 -3.22 -1.90
N PHE A 106 10.06 -2.00 -2.22
CA PHE A 106 10.56 -0.79 -1.55
C PHE A 106 10.38 -0.88 -0.03
N TYR A 107 9.18 -1.24 0.45
CA TYR A 107 8.94 -1.40 1.90
C TYR A 107 9.64 -2.61 2.52
N ARG A 108 10.10 -3.60 1.74
CA ARG A 108 11.00 -4.65 2.22
C ARG A 108 12.41 -4.14 2.42
N PHE A 109 12.93 -3.31 1.52
CA PHE A 109 14.22 -2.65 1.74
C PHE A 109 14.19 -1.72 2.94
N VAL A 110 13.11 -0.93 3.10
CA VAL A 110 12.94 -0.06 4.27
C VAL A 110 12.92 -0.87 5.57
N PHE A 111 12.20 -2.00 5.58
CA PHE A 111 12.14 -2.89 6.74
C PHE A 111 13.52 -3.44 7.11
N ILE A 112 14.26 -3.99 6.14
CA ILE A 112 15.61 -4.54 6.36
C ILE A 112 16.58 -3.44 6.81
N ALA A 113 16.50 -2.25 6.21
CA ALA A 113 17.34 -1.10 6.58
C ALA A 113 17.08 -0.59 8.00
N GLY A 114 15.86 -0.82 8.53
CA GLY A 114 15.50 -0.48 9.90
C GLY A 114 15.90 -1.51 10.95
N MET A 115 16.43 -2.68 10.55
CA MET A 115 16.86 -3.71 11.50
C MET A 115 18.23 -3.37 12.11
N THR A 116 18.37 -3.54 13.43
CA THR A 116 19.66 -3.36 14.13
C THR A 116 20.74 -4.31 13.62
N ALA A 117 20.35 -5.52 13.21
CA ALA A 117 21.20 -6.50 12.55
C ALA A 117 20.42 -7.13 11.39
N ALA A 118 20.82 -6.84 10.16
CA ALA A 118 20.21 -7.46 8.98
C ALA A 118 20.65 -8.94 8.90
N PRO A 119 19.73 -9.88 8.62
CA PRO A 119 20.07 -11.29 8.52
C PRO A 119 20.93 -11.57 7.28
N THR A 120 21.98 -12.37 7.48
CA THR A 120 23.01 -12.64 6.46
C THR A 120 22.46 -13.35 5.22
N GLU A 121 21.47 -14.24 5.40
CA GLU A 121 20.91 -15.07 4.31
C GLU A 121 19.65 -14.45 3.67
N GLY A 122 19.21 -13.29 4.15
CA GLY A 122 17.92 -12.71 3.79
C GLY A 122 16.74 -13.26 4.58
N ILE A 123 15.55 -12.74 4.28
CA ILE A 123 14.29 -13.07 4.95
C ILE A 123 13.33 -13.65 3.92
N GLY A 124 12.90 -14.89 4.16
CA GLY A 124 11.81 -15.53 3.43
C GLY A 124 10.46 -15.12 4.00
N MET A 125 9.51 -14.79 3.13
CA MET A 125 8.16 -14.37 3.50
C MET A 125 7.17 -14.79 2.43
N ASP A 126 5.92 -15.07 2.83
CA ASP A 126 4.86 -15.31 1.86
C ASP A 126 3.96 -14.09 1.71
N PHE A 127 3.63 -13.79 0.46
CA PHE A 127 2.68 -12.74 0.10
C PHE A 127 1.49 -13.34 -0.65
N SER A 128 0.35 -12.70 -0.48
CA SER A 128 -0.83 -12.94 -1.28
C SER A 128 -1.15 -11.69 -2.09
N SER A 129 -1.17 -11.80 -3.41
CA SER A 129 -1.74 -10.76 -4.26
C SER A 129 -3.21 -11.06 -4.53
N PHE A 130 -4.04 -10.05 -4.56
CA PHE A 130 -5.41 -10.17 -5.05
C PHE A 130 -5.77 -8.98 -5.92
N ARG A 131 -6.84 -9.15 -6.70
CA ARG A 131 -7.45 -8.12 -7.54
C ARG A 131 -8.83 -7.75 -7.00
N VAL A 132 -9.19 -6.47 -7.03
CA VAL A 132 -10.54 -6.01 -6.65
C VAL A 132 -11.03 -4.94 -7.63
N GLY A 133 -12.34 -4.89 -7.86
CA GLY A 133 -12.97 -3.83 -8.65
C GLY A 133 -13.24 -2.60 -7.81
N VAL A 134 -13.04 -1.42 -8.39
CA VAL A 134 -13.27 -0.12 -7.75
C VAL A 134 -14.09 0.75 -8.68
N ARG A 135 -15.12 1.41 -8.14
CA ARG A 135 -15.92 2.39 -8.86
C ARG A 135 -16.08 3.64 -8.02
N ALA A 136 -15.66 4.75 -8.60
CA ALA A 136 -15.81 6.09 -8.07
C ALA A 136 -16.54 6.97 -9.09
N GLN A 137 -17.48 7.79 -8.64
CA GLN A 137 -18.06 8.90 -9.41
C GLN A 137 -17.23 10.18 -9.30
N ARG A 138 -16.51 10.36 -8.19
CA ARG A 138 -15.69 11.55 -7.91
C ARG A 138 -14.23 11.15 -7.69
N ALA A 139 -13.56 10.75 -8.77
CA ALA A 139 -12.15 10.41 -8.74
C ALA A 139 -11.27 11.57 -9.23
N ALA A 140 -10.09 11.72 -8.63
CA ALA A 140 -9.03 12.60 -9.11
C ALA A 140 -8.01 11.81 -9.94
N CYS A 141 -7.80 12.19 -11.20
CA CYS A 141 -6.74 11.62 -12.04
C CYS A 141 -5.48 12.50 -11.96
N LEU A 142 -4.65 12.29 -10.93
CA LEU A 142 -3.44 13.08 -10.68
C LEU A 142 -2.34 12.84 -11.73
N ASP A 143 -2.50 11.78 -12.54
CA ASP A 143 -1.65 11.45 -13.68
C ASP A 143 -2.05 12.18 -14.99
N ARG A 144 -2.98 13.14 -14.92
CA ARG A 144 -3.49 13.92 -16.05
C ARG A 144 -3.41 15.42 -15.76
N PRO A 145 -3.40 16.29 -16.80
CA PRO A 145 -3.52 17.73 -16.58
C PRO A 145 -4.76 18.09 -15.74
N PRO A 146 -4.66 19.11 -14.86
CA PRO A 146 -3.48 19.96 -14.63
C PRO A 146 -2.42 19.31 -13.71
N PHE A 147 -2.78 18.30 -12.93
CA PHE A 147 -1.91 17.68 -11.92
C PHE A 147 -0.64 17.03 -12.48
N ALA A 148 -0.67 16.55 -13.73
CA ALA A 148 0.51 15.96 -14.39
C ALA A 148 1.71 16.92 -14.45
N ALA A 149 1.49 18.25 -14.41
CA ALA A 149 2.57 19.23 -14.34
C ALA A 149 3.34 19.18 -13.00
N PHE A 150 2.73 18.61 -11.96
CA PHE A 150 3.27 18.51 -10.60
C PHE A 150 3.60 17.06 -10.23
N GLU A 151 3.72 16.18 -11.21
CA GLU A 151 3.91 14.74 -10.97
C GLU A 151 5.13 14.44 -10.09
N ALA A 152 6.25 15.15 -10.30
CA ALA A 152 7.47 14.99 -9.51
C ALA A 152 7.24 15.34 -8.03
N THR A 153 6.36 16.29 -7.74
CA THR A 153 5.99 16.69 -6.39
C THR A 153 4.98 15.73 -5.77
N ILE A 154 3.94 15.33 -6.51
CA ILE A 154 2.91 14.39 -6.06
C ILE A 154 3.51 13.00 -5.79
N SER A 155 4.41 12.58 -6.67
CA SER A 155 5.06 11.26 -6.66
C SER A 155 6.51 11.35 -6.17
N SER A 156 6.82 12.35 -5.34
CA SER A 156 8.16 12.51 -4.79
C SER A 156 8.58 11.26 -4.00
N PRO A 157 9.79 10.71 -4.25
CA PRO A 157 10.28 9.52 -3.55
C PRO A 157 10.69 9.81 -2.10
N THR A 158 10.92 11.08 -1.75
CA THR A 158 11.49 11.52 -0.47
C THR A 158 10.56 12.45 0.32
N ASP A 159 9.86 13.37 -0.35
CA ASP A 159 9.06 14.41 0.31
C ASP A 159 7.56 14.16 0.20
N TYR A 160 6.89 14.00 1.34
CA TYR A 160 5.46 13.72 1.40
C TYR A 160 4.61 14.93 1.83
N ALA A 161 5.20 16.10 2.11
CA ALA A 161 4.48 17.25 2.63
C ALA A 161 3.37 17.73 1.68
N VAL A 162 3.70 17.88 0.40
CA VAL A 162 2.72 18.28 -0.63
C VAL A 162 1.65 17.21 -0.88
N PRO A 163 1.98 15.92 -1.13
CA PRO A 163 0.94 14.93 -1.37
C PRO A 163 0.08 14.65 -0.13
N GLN A 164 0.59 14.83 1.10
CA GLN A 164 -0.23 14.73 2.31
C GLN A 164 -1.27 15.85 2.38
N SER A 165 -0.85 17.10 2.15
CA SER A 165 -1.77 18.25 2.07
C SER A 165 -2.77 18.09 0.92
N LEU A 166 -2.33 17.57 -0.22
CA LEU A 166 -3.21 17.24 -1.35
C LEU A 166 -4.24 16.16 -0.98
N GLY A 167 -3.83 15.13 -0.23
CA GLY A 167 -4.72 14.07 0.25
C GLY A 167 -5.80 14.57 1.20
N GLU A 168 -5.43 15.49 2.10
CA GLU A 168 -6.38 16.18 2.99
C GLU A 168 -7.39 17.02 2.21
N ALA A 169 -6.91 17.86 1.28
CA ALA A 169 -7.78 18.70 0.45
C ALA A 169 -8.74 17.87 -0.43
N MET A 170 -8.25 16.79 -1.04
CA MET A 170 -9.08 15.85 -1.80
C MET A 170 -10.17 15.22 -0.92
N ARG A 171 -9.83 14.81 0.31
CA ARG A 171 -10.83 14.26 1.24
C ARG A 171 -11.88 15.29 1.63
N HIS A 172 -11.46 16.54 1.90
CA HIS A 172 -12.38 17.64 2.21
C HIS A 172 -13.40 17.88 1.08
N ASP A 173 -12.95 17.79 -0.17
CA ASP A 173 -13.80 17.95 -1.36
C ASP A 173 -14.56 16.67 -1.75
N GLY A 174 -14.55 15.64 -0.90
CA GLY A 174 -15.29 14.40 -1.14
C GLY A 174 -14.79 13.61 -2.34
N VAL A 175 -13.48 13.60 -2.58
CA VAL A 175 -12.84 12.69 -3.54
C VAL A 175 -12.89 11.28 -3.00
N GLU A 176 -13.34 10.36 -3.85
CA GLU A 176 -13.59 8.96 -3.48
C GLU A 176 -12.35 8.09 -3.69
N ALA A 177 -11.61 8.38 -4.76
CA ALA A 177 -10.34 7.75 -5.10
C ALA A 177 -9.44 8.71 -5.90
N ALA A 178 -8.13 8.56 -5.77
CA ALA A 178 -7.17 9.31 -6.59
C ALA A 178 -6.17 8.37 -7.27
N ARG A 179 -6.06 8.47 -8.59
CA ARG A 179 -5.06 7.74 -9.39
C ARG A 179 -3.82 8.61 -9.56
N TYR A 180 -2.64 8.05 -9.33
CA TYR A 180 -1.37 8.76 -9.39
C TYR A 180 -0.24 7.86 -9.92
N VAL A 181 0.87 8.45 -10.33
CA VAL A 181 2.05 7.71 -10.79
C VAL A 181 2.81 7.16 -9.58
N SER A 182 3.23 5.90 -9.63
CA SER A 182 4.05 5.30 -8.57
C SER A 182 5.42 5.99 -8.50
N ALA A 183 5.86 6.29 -7.28
CA ALA A 183 7.20 6.80 -7.02
C ALA A 183 8.27 5.69 -7.01
N ARG A 184 7.85 4.42 -7.03
CA ARG A 184 8.71 3.24 -6.80
C ARG A 184 8.85 2.36 -8.04
N ASP A 185 7.88 2.38 -8.93
CA ASP A 185 7.91 1.63 -10.17
C ASP A 185 8.68 2.40 -11.26
N VAL A 186 9.82 1.87 -11.69
CA VAL A 186 10.63 2.41 -12.80
C VAL A 186 9.88 2.48 -14.13
N ARG A 187 8.88 1.62 -14.32
CA ARG A 187 7.99 1.66 -15.51
C ARG A 187 6.89 2.70 -15.35
N ARG A 188 6.91 3.46 -14.24
CA ARG A 188 5.99 4.54 -13.92
C ARG A 188 4.54 4.06 -13.90
N GLY A 189 4.29 2.85 -13.39
CA GLY A 189 2.95 2.30 -13.23
C GLY A 189 2.06 3.14 -12.32
N ARG A 190 0.75 2.85 -12.31
CA ARG A 190 -0.24 3.74 -11.68
C ARG A 190 -0.74 3.12 -10.40
N ASN A 191 -0.74 3.92 -9.34
CA ASN A 191 -1.36 3.59 -8.07
C ASN A 191 -2.74 4.24 -7.96
N LEU A 192 -3.54 3.68 -7.07
CA LEU A 192 -4.83 4.20 -6.65
C LEU A 192 -4.83 4.27 -5.13
N VAL A 193 -5.20 5.43 -4.60
CA VAL A 193 -5.59 5.58 -3.20
C VAL A 193 -7.11 5.68 -3.13
N ILE A 194 -7.73 4.97 -2.20
CA ILE A 194 -9.18 4.96 -1.98
C ILE A 194 -9.44 5.47 -0.56
N PHE A 195 -10.33 6.45 -0.45
CA PHE A 195 -10.55 7.19 0.80
C PHE A 195 -11.58 6.55 1.71
N GLU A 196 -12.50 5.74 1.17
CA GLU A 196 -13.50 5.05 1.97
C GLU A 196 -13.77 3.62 1.48
N PRO A 197 -14.20 2.70 2.38
CA PRO A 197 -14.40 1.30 2.03
C PRO A 197 -15.56 1.05 1.04
N ARG A 198 -16.53 1.97 0.92
CA ARG A 198 -17.75 1.77 0.12
C ARG A 198 -17.54 1.73 -1.41
N PHE A 199 -16.34 2.04 -1.90
CA PHE A 199 -16.07 2.17 -3.34
C PHE A 199 -15.62 0.88 -4.04
N PHE A 200 -15.52 -0.23 -3.30
CA PHE A 200 -15.28 -1.55 -3.89
C PHE A 200 -16.55 -2.10 -4.56
N THR A 201 -16.41 -2.73 -5.71
CA THR A 201 -17.55 -3.27 -6.49
C THR A 201 -17.73 -4.78 -6.33
N GLY A 202 -17.03 -5.42 -5.39
CA GLY A 202 -17.10 -6.87 -5.18
C GLY A 202 -15.99 -7.40 -4.27
N PRO A 203 -15.98 -8.71 -4.00
CA PRO A 203 -14.94 -9.33 -3.20
C PRO A 203 -13.59 -9.37 -3.93
N PRO A 204 -12.47 -9.54 -3.20
CA PRO A 204 -11.19 -9.91 -3.78
C PRO A 204 -11.31 -11.14 -4.69
N ARG A 205 -10.60 -11.10 -5.81
CA ARG A 205 -10.50 -12.17 -6.82
C ARG A 205 -9.04 -12.41 -7.17
N ASP A 206 -8.78 -13.46 -7.94
CA ASP A 206 -7.46 -13.80 -8.48
C ASP A 206 -6.39 -13.85 -7.38
N LEU A 207 -6.70 -14.49 -6.25
CA LEU A 207 -5.74 -14.69 -5.17
C LEU A 207 -4.58 -15.53 -5.70
N ARG A 208 -3.36 -15.03 -5.52
CA ARG A 208 -2.12 -15.72 -5.88
C ARG A 208 -1.12 -15.62 -4.76
N THR A 209 -0.49 -16.75 -4.45
CA THR A 209 0.57 -16.85 -3.46
C THR A 209 1.93 -16.60 -4.10
N TRP A 210 2.77 -15.85 -3.40
CA TRP A 210 4.11 -15.47 -3.81
C TRP A 210 5.09 -15.77 -2.70
N HIS A 211 6.14 -16.51 -3.01
CA HIS A 211 7.30 -16.65 -2.14
C HIS A 211 8.21 -15.46 -2.37
N CYS A 212 8.45 -14.68 -1.32
CA CYS A 212 9.32 -13.51 -1.32
C CYS A 212 10.62 -13.85 -0.60
N THR A 213 11.76 -13.50 -1.19
CA THR A 213 13.06 -13.48 -0.51
C THR A 213 13.61 -12.06 -0.57
N ALA A 214 13.84 -11.47 0.60
CA ALA A 214 14.36 -10.11 0.74
C ALA A 214 15.73 -10.11 1.40
N THR A 215 16.70 -9.43 0.77
CA THR A 215 18.05 -9.21 1.29
C THR A 215 18.31 -7.70 1.36
N ALA A 216 19.47 -7.29 1.87
CA ALA A 216 19.86 -5.88 1.85
C ALA A 216 19.91 -5.29 0.42
N GLU A 217 20.25 -6.10 -0.59
CA GLU A 217 20.50 -5.62 -1.96
C GLU A 217 19.39 -5.97 -2.96
N ARG A 218 18.68 -7.08 -2.76
CA ARG A 218 17.63 -7.53 -3.68
C ARG A 218 16.38 -8.03 -2.97
N VAL A 219 15.24 -7.85 -3.63
CA VAL A 219 13.96 -8.49 -3.28
C VAL A 219 13.47 -9.26 -4.49
N VAL A 220 13.12 -10.53 -4.28
CA VAL A 220 12.62 -11.44 -5.31
C VAL A 220 11.27 -11.99 -4.90
N PHE A 221 10.30 -11.98 -5.81
CA PHE A 221 9.01 -12.65 -5.67
C PHE A 221 8.91 -13.75 -6.74
N VAL A 222 8.50 -14.95 -6.33
CA VAL A 222 8.23 -16.09 -7.23
C VAL A 222 6.83 -16.59 -6.93
N ALA A 223 6.01 -16.77 -7.97
CA ALA A 223 4.68 -17.35 -7.81
C ALA A 223 4.80 -18.80 -7.30
N ALA A 224 3.99 -19.17 -6.30
CA ALA A 224 4.07 -20.51 -5.68
C ALA A 224 3.68 -21.66 -6.64
N HIS A 225 2.85 -21.37 -7.64
CA HIS A 225 2.26 -22.36 -8.55
C HIS A 225 2.35 -21.93 -10.02
N ASP A 226 3.30 -21.05 -10.37
CA ASP A 226 3.52 -20.53 -11.72
C ASP A 226 5.02 -20.20 -11.93
N VAL A 227 5.43 -19.92 -13.16
CA VAL A 227 6.79 -19.49 -13.51
C VAL A 227 6.99 -17.96 -13.46
N GLU A 228 5.93 -17.22 -13.13
CA GLU A 228 5.97 -15.76 -13.01
C GLU A 228 6.83 -15.34 -11.79
N GLY A 229 7.70 -14.36 -12.00
CA GLY A 229 8.54 -13.80 -10.94
C GLY A 229 8.92 -12.34 -11.20
N TYR A 230 9.23 -11.65 -10.10
CA TYR A 230 9.63 -10.25 -10.10
C TYR A 230 10.87 -10.07 -9.25
N GLN A 231 11.85 -9.34 -9.75
CA GLN A 231 13.08 -9.03 -9.02
C GLN A 231 13.33 -7.52 -9.04
N PHE A 232 13.75 -7.01 -7.89
CA PHE A 232 14.04 -5.60 -7.69
C PHE A 232 15.37 -5.44 -6.96
N GLU A 233 16.23 -4.57 -7.48
CA GLU A 233 17.50 -4.20 -6.87
C GLU A 233 17.33 -2.95 -6.02
N ARG A 234 17.96 -2.91 -4.84
CA ARG A 234 17.92 -1.76 -3.93
C ARG A 234 18.36 -0.47 -4.60
N SER A 235 19.39 -0.55 -5.44
CA SER A 235 19.95 0.57 -6.21
C SER A 235 18.89 1.31 -7.03
N THR A 236 17.81 0.62 -7.43
CA THR A 236 16.71 1.20 -8.20
C THR A 236 15.86 2.19 -7.38
N PHE A 237 15.90 2.09 -6.05
CA PHE A 237 15.09 2.91 -5.14
C PHE A 237 15.88 4.00 -4.43
N LEU A 238 17.20 4.10 -4.68
CA LEU A 238 18.05 5.10 -4.05
C LEU A 238 17.79 6.48 -4.66
N VAL A 239 17.83 7.50 -3.81
CA VAL A 239 17.82 8.91 -4.18
C VAL A 239 19.08 9.50 -3.56
N ASP A 240 19.95 10.08 -4.38
CA ASP A 240 21.27 10.57 -3.96
C ASP A 240 22.05 9.51 -3.15
N ASP A 241 22.07 8.27 -3.68
CA ASP A 241 22.70 7.06 -3.09
C ASP A 241 22.14 6.62 -1.72
N VAL A 242 21.01 7.19 -1.29
CA VAL A 242 20.36 6.86 -0.02
C VAL A 242 18.96 6.25 -0.26
N LEU A 243 18.63 5.19 0.48
CA LEU A 243 17.27 4.64 0.46
C LEU A 243 16.35 5.62 1.20
N PRO A 244 15.35 6.22 0.54
CA PRO A 244 14.54 7.25 1.17
C PRO A 244 13.66 6.67 2.29
N ALA A 245 13.55 7.41 3.39
CA ALA A 245 12.59 7.09 4.44
C ALA A 245 11.16 7.40 3.94
N PRO A 246 10.20 6.48 4.09
CA PRO A 246 8.81 6.79 3.75
C PRO A 246 8.25 7.81 4.74
N ALA A 247 7.80 8.96 4.22
CA ALA A 247 7.19 10.05 4.98
C ALA A 247 8.09 10.70 6.07
N GLY A 248 9.41 10.60 5.91
CA GLY A 248 10.40 11.18 6.84
C GLY A 248 10.96 12.52 6.39
#